data_AF-A0A7R8ZMN3-F1
#
_entry.id   AF-A0A7R8ZMN3-F1
#
_cell.length_a   1.000
_cell.length_b   1.000
_cell.length_c   1.000
_cell.angle_alpha   90.00
_cell.angle_beta   90.00
_cell.angle_gamma   90.00
#
_symmetry.space_group_name_H-M   'P 1'
#
loop_
_entity.id
_entity.type
_entity.pdbx_description
1 polymer ?
#
loop_
_entity_poly.entity_id
_entity_poly.type
_entity_poly.pdbx_seq_one_letter_code
_entity_poly.pdbx_strand_id
1 'polypeptide(L)'
;MAVDLSDIRHLVDVDWSVGVTTSSSSAHRVLRPFVKLRLTLERRDPPSTSDEFSVMTWPEVIGCFLIVFSCPVVLFVLIVVRDAVHIVIFILSAFTWLVAFTVSALLWLLLDYLGVHIALSVVLAVFVQECFRGVLFLVLQRSRSLLSVLGQAEGVLRQPLYQATVCGLGIGTFTASFAISNMLRHLAGPGSVGISGDPEFLPLVASALTLAFFLHHIAWTVITFHGYAGASRFVLPIAVGLTHLGCTALTLINRRYQSTFFIVSIGGNWFILFCEALLALMISEVQLSKVCPAILDTLRLSGPAIRQPVVPRRSFTDARIKDNLSQASIRADEYPRRAGQDEYNRRLREGRRQACALVNAIQKFGPLPPPA
;
A
#
# COMPACT_ATOMS: atom_id res chain seq x y z
N MET A 1 1.86 22.19 44.32
CA MET A 1 0.51 21.60 44.30
C MET A 1 0.72 20.10 44.28
N ALA A 2 0.72 19.50 45.48
CA ALA A 2 1.13 18.12 45.71
C ALA A 2 -0.04 17.18 45.39
N VAL A 3 0.22 16.13 44.62
CA VAL A 3 -0.72 15.01 44.45
C VAL A 3 -0.72 14.21 45.74
N ASP A 4 -1.89 14.14 46.36
CA ASP A 4 -2.10 13.43 47.61
C ASP A 4 -2.05 11.91 47.36
N LEU A 5 -0.94 11.29 47.75
CA LEU A 5 -0.66 9.86 47.61
C LEU A 5 -1.38 8.99 48.67
N SER A 6 -2.37 9.56 49.37
CA SER A 6 -3.20 8.83 50.33
C SER A 6 -4.30 7.99 49.67
N ASP A 7 -4.75 8.33 48.46
CA ASP A 7 -5.88 7.65 47.80
C ASP A 7 -5.53 6.34 47.06
N ILE A 8 -4.24 6.02 46.89
CA ILE A 8 -3.80 4.76 46.22
C ILE A 8 -3.63 3.59 47.21
N ARG A 9 -3.52 3.88 48.51
CA ARG A 9 -3.24 2.82 49.52
C ARG A 9 -4.46 2.00 49.92
N HIS A 10 -5.65 2.36 49.45
CA HIS A 10 -6.90 1.71 49.87
C HIS A 10 -7.54 0.81 48.80
N LEU A 11 -6.89 0.58 47.65
CA LEU A 11 -7.49 -0.09 46.49
C LEU A 11 -6.88 -1.45 46.12
N VAL A 12 -5.85 -1.90 46.83
CA VAL A 12 -5.30 -3.26 46.65
C VAL A 12 -4.98 -3.83 48.03
N ASP A 13 -5.77 -4.80 48.47
CA ASP A 13 -5.42 -5.61 49.63
C ASP A 13 -4.53 -6.77 49.15
N VAL A 14 -3.24 -6.68 49.48
CA VAL A 14 -2.23 -7.66 49.09
C VAL A 14 -1.91 -8.51 50.30
N ASP A 15 -2.49 -9.71 50.36
CA ASP A 15 -2.15 -10.67 51.39
C ASP A 15 -1.14 -11.70 50.84
N TRP A 16 -0.01 -11.83 51.51
CA TRP A 16 1.05 -12.77 51.15
C TRP A 16 1.44 -13.61 52.36
N SER A 17 1.47 -14.93 52.15
CA SER A 17 1.89 -15.89 53.18
C SER A 17 3.04 -16.73 52.66
N VAL A 18 4.10 -16.86 53.45
CA VAL A 18 5.24 -17.74 53.18
C VAL A 18 5.18 -18.92 54.14
N GLY A 19 5.30 -20.12 53.61
CA GLY A 19 5.23 -21.34 54.40
C GLY A 19 6.16 -22.42 53.88
N VAL A 20 6.49 -23.36 54.77
CA VAL A 20 7.21 -24.59 54.43
C VAL A 20 6.27 -25.75 54.69
N THR A 21 5.79 -26.41 53.65
CA THR A 21 4.99 -27.63 53.86
C THR A 21 5.92 -28.78 54.21
N THR A 22 5.69 -29.41 55.36
CA THR A 22 6.32 -30.68 55.72
C THR A 22 5.42 -31.82 55.26
N SER A 23 5.86 -32.57 54.26
CA SER A 23 5.21 -33.84 53.91
C SER A 23 5.91 -34.95 54.71
N SER A 24 5.26 -35.45 55.75
CA SER A 24 5.73 -36.59 56.54
C SER A 24 5.21 -37.89 55.92
N SER A 25 6.00 -38.50 55.03
CA SER A 25 5.95 -39.95 54.82
C SER A 25 7.15 -40.56 55.52
N SER A 26 6.90 -41.59 56.32
CA SER A 26 7.83 -42.22 57.26
C SER A 26 9.06 -42.83 56.56
N ALA A 27 10.03 -41.98 56.21
CA ALA A 27 11.47 -42.29 56.08
C ALA A 27 12.29 -41.09 55.60
N HIS A 28 11.71 -40.10 54.91
CA HIS A 28 12.45 -38.90 54.47
C HIS A 28 11.60 -37.64 54.52
N ARG A 29 12.09 -36.63 55.24
CA ARG A 29 11.43 -35.33 55.42
C ARG A 29 11.94 -34.37 54.33
N VAL A 30 11.12 -34.10 53.32
CA VAL A 30 11.44 -33.13 52.24
C VAL A 30 10.75 -31.81 52.53
N LEU A 31 11.52 -30.73 52.68
CA LEU A 31 11.03 -29.37 52.86
C LEU A 31 10.89 -28.70 51.49
N ARG A 32 9.68 -28.27 51.13
CA ARG A 32 9.44 -27.47 49.92
C ARG A 32 8.95 -26.07 50.32
N PRO A 33 9.72 -25.01 50.06
CA PRO A 33 9.24 -23.65 50.27
C PRO A 33 8.20 -23.29 49.19
N PHE A 34 7.15 -22.56 49.57
CA PHE A 34 6.23 -21.96 48.61
C PHE A 34 5.86 -20.53 49.07
N VAL A 35 5.50 -19.71 48.08
CA VAL A 35 4.96 -18.37 48.28
C VAL A 35 3.57 -18.36 47.66
N LYS A 36 2.55 -18.02 48.45
CA LYS A 36 1.17 -17.91 47.97
C LYS A 36 0.75 -16.45 48.02
N LEU A 37 0.47 -15.90 46.83
CA LEU A 37 -0.05 -14.55 46.66
C LEU A 37 -1.55 -14.65 46.42
N ARG A 38 -2.38 -13.97 47.22
CA ARG A 38 -3.82 -13.83 46.95
C ARG A 38 -4.14 -12.35 46.81
N LEU A 39 -4.56 -11.98 45.61
CA LEU A 39 -5.00 -10.62 45.29
C LEU A 39 -6.52 -10.60 45.27
N THR A 40 -7.13 -9.78 46.11
CA THR A 40 -8.57 -9.56 46.13
C THR A 40 -8.85 -8.11 45.73
N LEU A 41 -9.38 -7.91 44.52
CA LEU A 41 -9.74 -6.58 44.01
C LEU A 41 -11.20 -6.29 44.37
N GLU A 42 -11.42 -5.32 45.25
CA GLU A 42 -12.78 -4.84 45.55
C GLU A 42 -13.19 -3.82 44.48
N ARG A 43 -14.15 -4.22 43.63
CA ARG A 43 -14.68 -3.37 42.55
C ARG A 43 -15.63 -2.34 43.16
N ARG A 44 -15.18 -1.09 43.28
CA ARG A 44 -16.07 0.06 43.48
C ARG A 44 -16.60 0.47 42.12
N ASP A 45 -17.90 0.27 41.86
CA ASP A 45 -18.50 0.66 40.58
C ASP A 45 -18.40 2.18 40.40
N PRO A 46 -17.72 2.68 39.34
CA PRO A 46 -17.67 4.11 39.05
C PRO A 46 -19.04 4.60 38.54
N PRO A 47 -19.35 5.91 38.70
CA PRO A 47 -20.55 6.49 38.11
C PRO A 47 -20.52 6.25 36.59
N SER A 48 -21.71 6.12 35.99
CA SER A 48 -21.90 5.78 34.57
C SER A 48 -21.13 6.71 33.61
N THR A 49 -19.88 6.35 33.31
CA THR A 49 -18.99 6.93 32.28
C THR A 49 -18.31 5.81 31.49
N SER A 50 -18.99 4.68 31.33
CA SER A 50 -18.52 3.53 30.53
C SER A 50 -18.35 3.84 29.04
N ASP A 51 -18.90 4.97 28.57
CA ASP A 51 -18.85 5.37 27.16
C ASP A 51 -17.72 6.36 26.84
N GLU A 52 -17.01 6.94 27.81
CA GLU A 52 -15.92 7.89 27.51
C GLU A 52 -14.53 7.23 27.55
N PHE A 53 -14.27 6.35 28.53
CA PHE A 53 -12.95 5.73 28.68
C PHE A 53 -12.66 4.63 27.64
N SER A 54 -13.70 4.03 27.06
CA SER A 54 -13.61 3.03 26.00
C SER A 54 -13.55 3.64 24.59
N VAL A 55 -13.84 4.93 24.45
CA VAL A 55 -13.91 5.64 23.16
C VAL A 55 -12.62 6.39 22.81
N MET A 56 -11.70 6.58 23.76
CA MET A 56 -10.47 7.37 23.54
C MET A 56 -9.34 6.66 22.78
N THR A 57 -9.35 5.33 22.62
CA THR A 57 -8.24 4.59 21.96
C THR A 57 -8.55 4.12 20.53
N TRP A 58 -9.81 3.82 20.22
CA TRP A 58 -10.23 3.49 18.85
C TRP A 58 -9.95 4.59 17.81
N PRO A 59 -10.10 5.89 18.10
CA PRO A 59 -9.75 6.96 17.17
C PRO A 59 -8.27 6.93 16.76
N GLU A 60 -7.37 6.61 17.70
CA GLU A 60 -5.94 6.49 17.42
C GLU A 60 -5.64 5.29 16.51
N VAL A 61 -6.24 4.13 16.80
CA VAL A 61 -6.12 2.93 15.95
C VAL A 61 -6.63 3.20 14.54
N ILE A 62 -7.83 3.78 14.43
CA ILE A 62 -8.47 4.10 13.14
C ILE A 62 -7.64 5.14 12.40
N GLY A 63 -7.15 6.18 13.08
CA GLY A 63 -6.29 7.21 12.49
C GLY A 63 -4.99 6.61 11.93
N CYS A 64 -4.28 5.81 12.71
CA CYS A 64 -3.07 5.11 12.28
C CYS A 64 -3.34 4.16 11.11
N PHE A 65 -4.41 3.38 11.18
CA PHE A 65 -4.84 2.47 10.11
C PHE A 65 -5.14 3.23 8.81
N LEU A 66 -5.89 4.33 8.88
CA LEU A 66 -6.23 5.14 7.71
C LEU A 66 -5.00 5.81 7.10
N ILE A 67 -4.05 6.28 7.90
CA ILE A 67 -2.79 6.83 7.40
C ILE A 67 -2.05 5.77 6.58
N VAL A 68 -1.96 4.54 7.08
CA VAL A 68 -1.22 3.48 6.38
C VAL A 68 -1.96 2.94 5.16
N PHE A 69 -3.26 2.66 5.28
CA PHE A 69 -4.00 1.87 4.29
C PHE A 69 -4.89 2.67 3.34
N SER A 70 -5.11 3.96 3.57
CA SER A 70 -5.88 4.80 2.63
C SER A 70 -5.26 4.80 1.22
N CYS A 71 -3.97 5.08 1.11
CA CYS A 71 -3.26 5.11 -0.17
C CYS A 71 -3.21 3.71 -0.84
N PRO A 72 -2.82 2.61 -0.15
CA PRO A 72 -2.92 1.25 -0.68
C PRO A 72 -4.31 0.91 -1.24
N VAL A 73 -5.39 1.19 -0.50
CA VAL A 73 -6.76 0.88 -0.92
C VAL A 73 -7.15 1.67 -2.16
N VAL A 74 -6.88 2.99 -2.17
CA VAL A 74 -7.19 3.85 -3.33
C VAL A 74 -6.44 3.37 -4.57
N LEU A 75 -5.14 3.11 -4.46
CA LEU A 75 -4.34 2.64 -5.59
C LEU A 75 -4.75 1.24 -6.03
N PHE A 76 -5.11 0.34 -5.12
CA PHE A 76 -5.62 -0.98 -5.46
C PHE A 76 -6.93 -0.90 -6.27
N VAL A 77 -7.89 -0.10 -5.81
CA VAL A 77 -9.18 0.06 -6.51
C VAL A 77 -8.98 0.72 -7.88
N LEU A 78 -8.11 1.74 -7.98
CA LEU A 78 -7.93 2.50 -9.22
C LEU A 78 -7.06 1.77 -10.25
N ILE A 79 -6.06 1.01 -9.82
CA ILE A 79 -5.05 0.40 -10.71
C ILE A 79 -5.32 -1.10 -10.86
N VAL A 80 -5.55 -1.83 -9.77
CA VAL A 80 -5.52 -3.31 -9.77
C VAL A 80 -6.86 -3.92 -10.16
N VAL A 81 -7.98 -3.40 -9.65
CA VAL A 81 -9.31 -4.02 -9.83
C VAL A 81 -9.81 -4.00 -11.27
N ARG A 82 -9.23 -3.14 -12.13
CA ARG A 82 -9.67 -2.96 -13.53
C ARG A 82 -9.51 -4.22 -14.39
N ASP A 83 -8.46 -5.01 -14.16
CA ASP A 83 -8.22 -6.24 -14.92
C ASP A 83 -7.78 -7.39 -14.00
N ALA A 84 -8.30 -8.59 -14.24
CA ALA A 84 -7.93 -9.78 -13.46
C ALA A 84 -6.44 -10.10 -13.52
N VAL A 85 -5.76 -9.78 -14.63
CA VAL A 85 -4.31 -9.97 -14.78
C VAL A 85 -3.53 -9.12 -13.76
N HIS A 86 -3.97 -7.88 -13.49
CA HIS A 86 -3.32 -7.03 -12.50
C HIS A 86 -3.51 -7.56 -11.08
N ILE A 87 -4.68 -8.14 -10.77
CA ILE A 87 -4.92 -8.81 -9.48
C ILE A 87 -3.92 -9.96 -9.29
N VAL A 88 -3.74 -10.80 -10.31
CA VAL A 88 -2.79 -11.92 -10.25
C VAL A 88 -1.35 -11.42 -10.06
N ILE A 89 -0.93 -10.38 -10.80
CA ILE A 89 0.41 -9.79 -10.67
C ILE A 89 0.63 -9.17 -9.28
N PHE A 90 -0.39 -8.49 -8.72
CA PHE A 90 -0.37 -7.94 -7.37
C PHE A 90 -0.18 -9.03 -6.31
N ILE A 91 -0.93 -10.12 -6.41
CA ILE A 91 -0.81 -11.26 -5.47
C ILE A 91 0.56 -11.94 -5.62
N LEU A 92 1.04 -12.12 -6.85
CA LEU A 92 2.35 -12.71 -7.12
C LEU A 92 3.47 -11.88 -6.49
N SER A 93 3.43 -10.55 -6.61
CA SER A 93 4.47 -9.69 -6.04
C SER A 93 4.43 -9.65 -4.51
N ALA A 94 3.23 -9.64 -3.92
CA ALA A 94 3.03 -9.78 -2.48
C ALA A 94 3.60 -11.12 -1.95
N PHE A 95 3.27 -12.23 -2.62
CA PHE A 95 3.79 -13.55 -2.26
C PHE A 95 5.32 -13.62 -2.38
N THR A 96 5.88 -13.07 -3.45
CA THR A 96 7.34 -13.00 -3.65
C THR A 96 8.01 -12.26 -2.49
N TRP A 97 7.43 -11.13 -2.04
CA TRP A 97 7.93 -10.40 -0.88
C TRP A 97 7.82 -11.22 0.42
N LEU A 98 6.73 -11.94 0.65
CA LEU A 98 6.57 -12.81 1.83
C LEU A 98 7.63 -13.92 1.89
N VAL A 99 7.98 -14.51 0.75
CA VAL A 99 9.07 -15.49 0.67
C VAL A 99 10.40 -14.82 1.03
N ALA A 100 10.68 -13.63 0.48
CA ALA A 100 11.88 -12.86 0.79
C ALA A 100 11.96 -12.51 2.30
N PHE A 101 10.85 -12.09 2.90
CA PHE A 101 10.73 -11.80 4.32
C PHE A 101 10.96 -13.05 5.18
N THR A 102 10.39 -14.19 4.77
CA THR A 102 10.58 -15.47 5.48
C THR A 102 12.03 -15.93 5.43
N VAL A 103 12.68 -15.86 4.26
CA VAL A 103 14.12 -16.15 4.13
C VAL A 103 14.94 -15.21 5.02
N SER A 104 14.59 -13.92 5.06
CA SER A 104 15.24 -12.93 5.92
C SER A 104 15.08 -13.25 7.41
N ALA A 105 13.90 -13.73 7.82
CA ALA A 105 13.66 -14.17 9.19
C ALA A 105 14.47 -15.42 9.56
N LEU A 106 14.60 -16.40 8.66
CA LEU A 106 15.46 -17.57 8.86
C LEU A 106 16.94 -17.18 8.98
N LEU A 107 17.39 -16.23 8.15
CA LEU A 107 18.75 -15.68 8.25
C LEU A 107 18.96 -14.97 9.58
N TRP A 108 17.97 -14.19 10.04
CA TRP A 108 18.06 -13.55 11.35
C TRP A 108 18.20 -14.56 12.48
N LEU A 109 17.43 -15.67 12.49
CA LEU A 109 17.56 -16.73 13.49
C LEU A 109 18.96 -17.36 13.50
N LEU A 110 19.54 -17.60 12.31
CA LEU A 110 20.90 -18.14 12.20
C LEU A 110 21.95 -17.14 12.72
N LEU A 111 21.80 -15.86 12.41
CA LEU A 111 22.72 -14.80 12.82
C LEU A 111 22.65 -14.52 14.33
N ASP A 112 21.45 -14.57 14.90
CA ASP A 112 21.23 -14.45 16.35
C ASP A 112 21.90 -15.60 17.10
N TYR A 113 21.76 -16.84 16.59
CA TYR A 113 22.48 -18.00 17.13
C TYR A 113 24.00 -17.84 17.08
N LEU A 114 24.54 -17.15 16.07
CA LEU A 114 25.97 -16.84 15.94
C LEU A 114 26.42 -15.60 16.73
N GLY A 115 25.51 -14.91 17.44
CA GLY A 115 25.82 -13.72 18.24
C GLY A 115 26.12 -12.47 17.39
N VAL A 116 25.62 -12.40 16.16
CA VAL A 116 25.91 -11.31 15.22
C VAL A 116 25.00 -10.11 15.46
N HIS A 117 25.54 -8.89 15.23
CA HIS A 117 24.79 -7.64 15.41
C HIS A 117 23.53 -7.54 14.52
N ILE A 118 22.43 -7.06 15.10
CA ILE A 118 21.13 -6.85 14.43
C ILE A 118 21.23 -5.98 13.16
N ALA A 119 22.19 -5.04 13.13
CA ALA A 119 22.42 -4.18 11.97
C ALA A 119 22.81 -4.99 10.72
N LEU A 120 23.64 -6.04 10.86
CA LEU A 120 24.01 -6.89 9.73
C LEU A 120 22.81 -7.71 9.23
N SER A 121 21.97 -8.18 10.16
CA SER A 121 20.75 -8.91 9.80
C SER A 121 19.80 -8.06 8.96
N VAL A 122 19.68 -6.77 9.31
CA VAL A 122 18.86 -5.81 8.56
C VAL A 122 19.44 -5.54 7.16
N VAL A 123 20.77 -5.38 7.04
CA VAL A 123 21.44 -5.22 5.74
C VAL A 123 21.18 -6.44 4.84
N LEU A 124 21.32 -7.64 5.39
CA LEU A 124 21.08 -8.89 4.64
C LEU A 124 19.61 -9.05 4.26
N ALA A 125 18.67 -8.64 5.11
CA ALA A 125 17.25 -8.64 4.79
C ALA A 125 16.93 -7.71 3.61
N VAL A 126 17.52 -6.51 3.55
CA VAL A 126 17.38 -5.60 2.40
C VAL A 126 17.94 -6.24 1.13
N PHE A 127 19.12 -6.85 1.22
CA PHE A 127 19.74 -7.54 0.07
C PHE A 127 18.85 -8.66 -0.46
N VAL A 128 18.31 -9.52 0.42
CA VAL A 128 17.38 -10.59 0.04
C VAL A 128 16.13 -10.01 -0.62
N GLN A 129 15.55 -8.94 -0.06
CA GLN A 129 14.37 -8.28 -0.65
C GLN A 129 14.65 -7.75 -2.07
N GLU A 130 15.82 -7.15 -2.31
CA GLU A 130 16.21 -6.68 -3.65
C GLU A 130 16.49 -7.83 -4.63
N CYS A 131 17.11 -8.92 -4.17
CA CYS A 131 17.28 -10.13 -5.00
C CYS A 131 15.94 -10.70 -5.44
N PHE A 132 14.96 -10.83 -4.53
CA PHE A 132 13.63 -11.33 -4.86
C PHE A 132 12.85 -10.37 -5.76
N ARG A 133 13.09 -9.07 -5.69
CA ARG A 133 12.56 -8.10 -6.68
C ARG A 133 13.12 -8.37 -8.08
N GLY A 134 14.41 -8.72 -8.18
CA GLY A 134 15.01 -9.19 -9.43
C GLY A 134 14.38 -10.50 -9.94
N VAL A 135 14.13 -11.47 -9.06
CA VAL A 135 13.43 -12.71 -9.41
C VAL A 135 12.02 -12.42 -9.95
N LEU A 136 11.26 -11.54 -9.30
CA LEU A 136 9.94 -11.12 -9.75
C LEU A 136 9.98 -10.52 -11.16
N PHE A 137 10.95 -9.66 -11.44
CA PHE A 137 11.15 -9.11 -12.79
C PHE A 137 11.35 -10.22 -13.84
N LEU A 138 12.23 -11.19 -13.54
CA LEU A 138 12.51 -12.30 -14.46
C LEU A 138 11.28 -13.19 -14.69
N VAL A 139 10.52 -13.49 -13.64
CA VAL A 139 9.28 -14.27 -13.73
C VAL A 139 8.28 -13.56 -14.65
N LEU A 140 8.11 -12.25 -14.53
CA LEU A 140 7.21 -11.48 -15.39
C LEU A 140 7.71 -11.36 -16.82
N GLN A 141 9.00 -11.14 -17.03
CA GLN A 141 9.58 -11.11 -18.38
C GLN A 141 9.37 -12.44 -19.10
N ARG A 142 9.59 -13.56 -18.39
CA ARG A 142 9.37 -14.90 -18.93
C ARG A 142 7.89 -15.14 -19.22
N SER A 143 7.00 -14.74 -18.33
CA SER A 143 5.55 -14.87 -18.52
C SER A 143 5.06 -14.08 -19.75
N ARG A 144 5.56 -12.86 -19.96
CA ARG A 144 5.25 -12.06 -21.16
C ARG A 144 5.71 -12.76 -22.44
N SER A 145 6.94 -13.28 -22.45
CA SER A 145 7.50 -13.99 -23.61
C SER A 145 6.69 -15.24 -23.95
N LEU A 146 6.20 -15.98 -22.94
CA LEU A 146 5.38 -17.16 -23.15
C LEU A 146 4.01 -16.79 -23.75
N LEU A 147 3.35 -15.79 -23.18
CA LEU A 147 2.03 -15.33 -23.67
C LEU A 147 2.10 -14.70 -25.05
N SER A 148 3.22 -14.06 -25.42
CA SER A 148 3.42 -13.54 -26.78
C SER A 148 3.52 -14.63 -27.83
N VAL A 149 4.13 -15.77 -27.51
CA VAL A 149 4.22 -16.93 -28.42
C VAL A 149 2.85 -17.56 -28.63
N LEU A 150 1.97 -17.53 -27.61
CA LEU A 150 0.62 -18.09 -27.68
C LEU A 150 -0.40 -17.17 -28.37
N GLY A 151 0.01 -15.99 -28.84
CA GLY A 151 -0.90 -15.00 -29.45
C GLY A 151 -1.91 -14.37 -28.49
N GLN A 152 -1.78 -14.64 -27.18
CA GLN A 152 -2.67 -14.16 -26.11
C GLN A 152 -2.12 -12.94 -25.36
N ALA A 153 -1.09 -12.28 -25.89
CA ALA A 153 -0.60 -11.02 -25.35
C ALA A 153 -1.59 -9.88 -25.63
N GLU A 154 -2.78 -9.93 -25.03
CA GLU A 154 -3.70 -8.80 -24.99
C GLU A 154 -3.00 -7.59 -24.35
N GLY A 155 -3.42 -6.39 -24.75
CA GLY A 155 -2.72 -5.12 -24.52
C GLY A 155 -2.31 -4.80 -23.07
N VAL A 156 -2.90 -5.49 -22.09
CA VAL A 156 -2.60 -5.37 -20.66
C VAL A 156 -1.18 -5.81 -20.30
N LEU A 157 -0.63 -6.83 -20.96
CA LEU A 157 0.76 -7.29 -20.72
C LEU A 157 1.84 -6.45 -21.43
N ARG A 158 1.42 -5.51 -22.29
CA ARG A 158 2.32 -4.71 -23.11
C ARG A 158 2.88 -3.46 -22.42
N GLN A 159 2.33 -3.04 -21.29
CA GLN A 159 2.80 -1.85 -20.57
C GLN A 159 3.71 -2.26 -19.39
N PRO A 160 5.03 -2.41 -19.59
CA PRO A 160 5.93 -2.98 -18.59
C PRO A 160 6.02 -2.14 -17.32
N LEU A 161 5.90 -0.82 -17.45
CA LEU A 161 5.93 0.11 -16.32
C LEU A 161 4.65 0.07 -15.50
N TYR A 162 3.48 -0.09 -16.13
CA TYR A 162 2.21 -0.26 -15.40
C TYR A 162 2.25 -1.52 -14.53
N GLN A 163 2.78 -2.62 -15.08
CA GLN A 163 2.98 -3.85 -14.31
C GLN A 163 3.99 -3.68 -13.18
N ALA A 164 5.06 -2.89 -13.39
CA ALA A 164 6.00 -2.55 -12.32
C ALA A 164 5.31 -1.80 -11.16
N THR A 165 4.42 -0.86 -11.47
CA THR A 165 3.61 -0.16 -10.46
C THR A 165 2.72 -1.13 -9.69
N VAL A 166 2.03 -2.05 -10.37
CA VAL A 166 1.19 -3.09 -9.72
C VAL A 166 2.04 -4.01 -8.84
N CYS A 167 3.23 -4.40 -9.29
CA CYS A 167 4.16 -5.19 -8.49
C CYS A 167 4.60 -4.47 -7.21
N GLY A 168 5.03 -3.22 -7.35
CA GLY A 168 5.45 -2.39 -6.23
C GLY A 168 4.31 -2.13 -5.24
N LEU A 169 3.09 -1.99 -5.74
CA LEU A 169 1.89 -1.88 -4.91
C LEU A 169 1.65 -3.14 -4.07
N GLY A 170 1.79 -4.33 -4.65
CA GLY A 170 1.65 -5.60 -3.92
C GLY A 170 2.74 -5.81 -2.88
N ILE A 171 4.01 -5.55 -3.24
CA ILE A 171 5.14 -5.59 -2.31
C ILE A 171 4.91 -4.61 -1.15
N GLY A 172 4.65 -3.34 -1.47
CA GLY A 172 4.48 -2.28 -0.47
C GLY A 172 3.31 -2.55 0.47
N THR A 173 2.18 -3.05 -0.03
CA THR A 173 0.98 -3.31 0.80
C THR A 173 1.28 -4.36 1.87
N PHE A 174 2.03 -5.40 1.53
CA PHE A 174 2.40 -6.45 2.48
C PHE A 174 3.52 -6.01 3.42
N THR A 175 4.51 -5.23 2.94
CA THR A 175 5.48 -4.56 3.82
C THR A 175 4.76 -3.71 4.87
N ALA A 176 3.80 -2.88 4.45
CA ALA A 176 3.05 -2.02 5.34
C ALA A 176 2.21 -2.80 6.36
N SER A 177 1.57 -3.88 5.89
CA SER A 177 0.77 -4.75 6.75
C SER A 177 1.61 -5.37 7.86
N PHE A 178 2.77 -5.93 7.53
CA PHE A 178 3.67 -6.53 8.53
C PHE A 178 4.27 -5.48 9.47
N ALA A 179 4.61 -4.30 8.96
CA ALA A 179 5.21 -3.23 9.76
C ALA A 179 4.26 -2.68 10.84
N ILE A 180 2.96 -2.51 10.53
CA ILE A 180 2.02 -1.84 11.45
C ILE A 180 1.19 -2.80 12.31
N SER A 181 1.03 -4.08 11.92
CA SER A 181 0.09 -5.01 12.56
C SER A 181 0.28 -5.14 14.08
N ASN A 182 1.53 -5.35 14.52
CA ASN A 182 1.83 -5.47 15.95
C ASN A 182 1.51 -4.17 16.70
N MET A 183 1.81 -3.03 16.09
CA MET A 183 1.56 -1.72 16.67
C MET A 183 0.05 -1.46 16.83
N LEU A 184 -0.76 -1.70 15.80
CA LEU A 184 -2.22 -1.52 15.89
C LEU A 184 -2.83 -2.38 17.00
N ARG A 185 -2.33 -3.60 17.20
CA ARG A 185 -2.77 -4.45 18.31
C ARG A 185 -2.46 -3.83 19.67
N HIS A 186 -1.31 -3.17 19.81
CA HIS A 186 -0.95 -2.48 21.05
C HIS A 186 -1.80 -1.23 21.31
N LEU A 187 -2.12 -0.47 20.26
CA LEU A 187 -2.96 0.73 20.35
C LEU A 187 -4.45 0.43 20.61
N ALA A 188 -4.90 -0.79 20.33
CA ALA A 188 -6.27 -1.20 20.63
C ALA A 188 -6.54 -1.37 22.13
N GLY A 189 -5.49 -1.40 22.96
CA GLY A 189 -5.62 -1.40 24.42
C GLY A 189 -5.90 0.01 24.98
N PRO A 190 -6.33 0.13 26.25
CA PRO A 190 -6.63 1.41 26.89
C PRO A 190 -5.39 2.28 27.20
N GLY A 191 -4.18 1.80 26.89
CA GLY A 191 -2.93 2.49 27.18
C GLY A 191 -2.30 3.08 25.92
N SER A 192 -1.79 4.30 26.02
CA SER A 192 -0.94 4.92 24.99
C SER A 192 0.54 4.75 25.32
N VAL A 193 1.41 5.00 24.34
CA VAL A 193 2.87 4.98 24.53
C VAL A 193 3.32 6.12 25.43
N GLY A 194 4.48 5.98 26.10
CA GLY A 194 5.13 7.09 26.82
C GLY A 194 5.27 6.95 28.33
N ILE A 195 4.73 5.88 28.95
CA ILE A 195 4.89 5.63 30.39
C ILE A 195 6.37 5.56 30.82
N SER A 196 7.25 5.08 29.94
CA SER A 196 8.69 4.93 30.18
C SER A 196 9.52 6.14 29.71
N GLY A 197 8.88 7.28 29.38
CA GLY A 197 9.55 8.46 28.81
C GLY A 197 9.72 8.44 27.29
N ASP A 198 9.06 7.50 26.60
CA ASP A 198 9.01 7.48 25.13
C ASP A 198 8.12 8.60 24.59
N PRO A 199 8.36 9.10 23.37
CA PRO A 199 7.51 10.14 22.79
C PRO A 199 6.08 9.65 22.51
N GLU A 200 5.08 10.43 22.93
CA GLU A 200 3.64 10.12 22.75
C GLU A 200 3.24 9.99 21.27
N PHE A 201 3.94 10.67 20.36
CA PHE A 201 3.65 10.67 18.92
C PHE A 201 4.21 9.46 18.14
N LEU A 202 4.84 8.49 18.83
CA LEU A 202 5.42 7.30 18.20
C LEU A 202 4.43 6.53 17.28
N PRO A 203 3.14 6.37 17.61
CA PRO A 203 2.15 5.71 16.76
C PRO A 203 1.93 6.42 15.42
N LEU A 204 1.87 7.75 15.47
CA LEU A 204 1.75 8.60 14.29
C LEU A 204 3.01 8.51 13.42
N VAL A 205 4.18 8.55 14.04
CA VAL A 205 5.48 8.41 13.35
C VAL A 205 5.62 7.05 12.67
N ALA A 206 5.29 5.97 13.38
CA ALA A 206 5.33 4.62 12.84
C ALA A 206 4.39 4.48 11.64
N SER A 207 3.18 5.04 11.72
CA SER A 207 2.20 5.03 10.63
C SER A 207 2.68 5.83 9.42
N ALA A 208 3.20 7.04 9.62
CA ALA A 208 3.73 7.88 8.55
C ALA A 208 4.95 7.26 7.86
N LEU A 209 5.85 6.63 8.63
CA LEU A 209 7.02 5.93 8.10
C LEU A 209 6.61 4.67 7.33
N THR A 210 5.61 3.94 7.82
CA THR A 210 5.06 2.76 7.14
C THR A 210 4.45 3.15 5.78
N LEU A 211 3.69 4.26 5.73
CA LEU A 211 3.17 4.81 4.48
C LEU A 211 4.31 5.21 3.52
N ALA A 212 5.39 5.81 4.04
CA ALA A 212 6.55 6.15 3.22
C ALA A 212 7.21 4.90 2.61
N PHE A 213 7.43 3.83 3.38
CA PHE A 213 7.99 2.57 2.87
C PHE A 213 7.07 1.88 1.85
N PHE A 214 5.75 1.97 2.04
CA PHE A 214 4.79 1.53 1.03
C PHE A 214 5.00 2.25 -0.31
N LEU A 215 5.11 3.58 -0.30
CA LEU A 215 5.33 4.38 -1.51
C LEU A 215 6.73 4.16 -2.12
N HIS A 216 7.75 4.00 -1.28
CA HIS A 216 9.10 3.64 -1.73
C HIS A 216 9.09 2.33 -2.50
N HIS A 217 8.40 1.29 -2.03
CA HIS A 217 8.32 0.03 -2.76
C HIS A 217 7.69 0.17 -4.14
N ILE A 218 6.74 1.10 -4.33
CA ILE A 218 6.22 1.43 -5.66
C ILE A 218 7.31 2.08 -6.52
N ALA A 219 7.93 3.16 -6.03
CA ALA A 219 8.96 3.89 -6.76
C ALA A 219 10.17 3.01 -7.12
N TRP A 220 10.70 2.29 -6.13
CA TRP A 220 11.81 1.35 -6.30
C TRP A 220 11.50 0.26 -7.32
N THR A 221 10.29 -0.31 -7.30
CA THR A 221 9.93 -1.36 -8.27
C THR A 221 9.87 -0.81 -9.69
N VAL A 222 9.31 0.39 -9.89
CA VAL A 222 9.27 1.07 -11.19
C VAL A 222 10.68 1.36 -11.71
N ILE A 223 11.54 1.96 -10.88
CA ILE A 223 12.92 2.31 -11.23
C ILE A 223 13.73 1.04 -11.55
N THR A 224 13.63 0.01 -10.70
CA THR A 224 14.35 -1.26 -10.88
C THR A 224 13.92 -1.99 -12.15
N PHE A 225 12.61 -2.07 -12.43
CA PHE A 225 12.12 -2.76 -13.64
C PHE A 225 12.52 -2.01 -14.91
N HIS A 226 12.53 -0.67 -14.87
CA HIS A 226 13.07 0.12 -15.97
C HIS A 226 14.58 -0.10 -16.16
N GLY A 227 15.32 -0.20 -15.04
CA GLY A 227 16.74 -0.51 -15.04
C GLY A 227 17.07 -1.87 -15.67
N TYR A 228 16.33 -2.92 -15.30
CA TYR A 228 16.55 -4.26 -15.85
C TYR A 228 16.13 -4.42 -17.31
N ALA A 229 15.30 -3.52 -17.84
CA ALA A 229 14.89 -3.57 -19.25
C ALA A 229 16.04 -3.24 -20.23
N GLY A 230 17.13 -2.61 -19.79
CA GLY A 230 18.25 -2.23 -20.64
C GLY A 230 19.61 -2.60 -20.04
N ALA A 231 20.46 -3.26 -20.81
CA ALA A 231 21.77 -3.75 -20.33
C ALA A 231 22.74 -2.63 -19.88
N SER A 232 22.54 -1.38 -20.31
CA SER A 232 23.34 -0.23 -19.87
C SER A 232 22.78 0.50 -18.64
N ARG A 233 21.62 0.07 -18.12
CA ARG A 233 20.86 0.77 -17.05
C ARG A 233 20.91 0.05 -15.70
N PHE A 234 21.80 -0.92 -15.52
CA PHE A 234 22.00 -1.65 -14.26
C PHE A 234 22.46 -0.77 -13.09
N VAL A 235 22.88 0.47 -13.35
CA VAL A 235 23.09 1.48 -12.30
C VAL A 235 21.80 1.77 -11.52
N LEU A 236 20.62 1.71 -12.15
CA LEU A 236 19.37 2.07 -11.49
C LEU A 236 18.97 1.07 -10.38
N PRO A 237 18.94 -0.26 -10.61
CA PRO A 237 18.66 -1.24 -9.55
C PRO A 237 19.70 -1.19 -8.42
N ILE A 238 20.97 -0.91 -8.73
CA ILE A 238 22.01 -0.74 -7.70
C ILE A 238 21.73 0.49 -6.84
N ALA A 239 21.39 1.63 -7.48
CA ALA A 239 21.02 2.84 -6.77
C ALA A 239 19.80 2.63 -5.86
N VAL A 240 18.78 1.91 -6.34
CA VAL A 240 17.61 1.50 -5.55
C VAL A 240 18.01 0.64 -4.35
N GLY A 241 18.92 -0.32 -4.52
CA GLY A 241 19.41 -1.12 -3.40
C GLY A 241 20.12 -0.28 -2.33
N LEU A 242 20.90 0.72 -2.76
CA LEU A 242 21.57 1.66 -1.86
C LEU A 242 20.58 2.59 -1.15
N THR A 243 19.56 3.10 -1.84
CA THR A 243 18.55 3.95 -1.22
C THR A 243 17.64 3.17 -0.29
N HIS A 244 17.25 1.94 -0.62
CA HIS A 244 16.52 1.05 0.29
C HIS A 244 17.33 0.77 1.55
N LEU A 245 18.63 0.49 1.42
CA LEU A 245 19.51 0.32 2.57
C LEU A 245 19.62 1.62 3.38
N GLY A 246 19.74 2.78 2.72
CA GLY A 246 19.78 4.09 3.37
C GLY A 246 18.52 4.41 4.16
N CYS A 247 17.34 4.24 3.56
CA CYS A 247 16.04 4.40 4.21
C CYS A 247 15.92 3.49 5.44
N THR A 248 16.35 2.23 5.32
CA THR A 248 16.34 1.27 6.42
C THR A 248 17.37 1.62 7.51
N ALA A 249 18.55 2.13 7.14
CA ALA A 249 19.54 2.59 8.12
C ALA A 249 19.03 3.82 8.88
N LEU A 250 18.32 4.73 8.22
CA LEU A 250 17.68 5.89 8.87
C LEU A 250 16.66 5.46 9.93
N THR A 251 15.99 4.30 9.78
CA THR A 251 15.07 3.80 10.81
C THR A 251 15.80 3.23 12.03
N LEU A 252 17.04 2.74 11.88
CA LEU A 252 17.83 2.22 13.02
C LEU A 252 18.21 3.33 14.01
N ILE A 253 18.28 4.58 13.56
CA ILE A 253 18.57 5.74 14.41
C ILE A 253 17.48 5.94 15.48
N ASN A 254 16.24 5.51 15.18
CA ASN A 254 15.10 5.59 16.11
C ASN A 254 15.30 4.78 17.40
N ARG A 255 16.26 3.85 17.44
CA ARG A 255 16.58 3.03 18.63
C ARG A 255 17.06 3.85 19.83
N ARG A 256 17.50 5.10 19.63
CA ARG A 256 17.99 5.98 20.70
C ARG A 256 16.86 6.70 21.46
N TYR A 257 15.60 6.56 21.06
CA TYR A 257 14.41 7.16 21.70
C TYR A 257 14.52 8.67 22.00
N GLN A 258 15.34 9.41 21.25
CA GLN A 258 15.40 10.88 21.35
C GLN A 258 14.57 11.51 20.24
N SER A 259 13.80 12.54 20.59
CA SER A 259 12.85 13.24 19.72
C SER A 259 13.49 13.72 18.40
N THR A 260 14.73 14.22 18.46
CA THR A 260 15.48 14.70 17.29
C THR A 260 15.73 13.61 16.24
N PHE A 261 15.94 12.36 16.67
CA PHE A 261 16.22 11.26 15.75
C PHE A 261 15.00 10.83 14.95
N PHE A 262 13.80 10.93 15.52
CA PHE A 262 12.56 10.65 14.79
C PHE A 262 12.34 11.64 13.65
N ILE A 263 12.63 12.93 13.87
CA ILE A 263 12.53 13.97 12.83
C ILE A 263 13.48 13.66 11.68
N VAL A 264 14.73 13.30 11.99
CA VAL A 264 15.72 12.93 10.96
C VAL A 264 15.30 11.68 10.20
N SER A 265 14.80 10.66 10.89
CA SER A 265 14.36 9.42 10.27
C SER A 265 13.18 9.62 9.33
N ILE A 266 12.12 10.29 9.79
CA ILE A 266 10.93 10.59 8.99
C ILE A 266 11.27 11.55 7.86
N GLY A 267 11.86 12.69 8.19
CA GLY A 267 12.19 13.73 7.20
C GLY A 267 13.13 13.20 6.11
N GLY A 268 14.12 12.40 6.50
CA GLY A 268 15.03 11.73 5.57
C GLY A 268 14.32 10.75 4.64
N ASN A 269 13.48 9.86 5.17
CA ASN A 269 12.72 8.92 4.35
C ASN A 269 11.76 9.63 3.38
N TRP A 270 10.99 10.62 3.85
CA TRP A 270 10.09 11.38 2.98
C TRP A 270 10.82 12.21 1.91
N PHE A 271 12.01 12.73 2.23
CA PHE A 271 12.84 13.43 1.25
C PHE A 271 13.37 12.48 0.18
N ILE A 272 13.91 11.32 0.57
CA ILE A 272 14.38 10.31 -0.39
C ILE A 272 13.20 9.84 -1.25
N LEU A 273 12.04 9.59 -0.64
CA LEU A 273 10.82 9.22 -1.37
C LEU A 273 10.44 10.27 -2.41
N PHE A 274 10.49 11.55 -2.05
CA PHE A 274 10.18 12.63 -2.98
C PHE A 274 11.12 12.60 -4.19
N CYS A 275 12.44 12.47 -3.97
CA CYS A 275 13.42 12.37 -5.04
C CYS A 275 13.19 11.14 -5.95
N GLU A 276 12.89 9.99 -5.36
CA GLU A 276 12.65 8.75 -6.09
C GLU A 276 11.31 8.76 -6.84
N ALA A 277 10.28 9.35 -6.26
CA ALA A 277 8.99 9.54 -6.92
C ALA A 277 9.15 10.44 -8.15
N LEU A 278 9.90 11.54 -8.04
CA LEU A 278 10.23 12.39 -9.19
C LEU A 278 10.98 11.60 -10.26
N LEU A 279 12.00 10.81 -9.88
CA LEU A 279 12.73 9.98 -10.82
C LEU A 279 11.82 8.94 -11.50
N ALA A 280 10.95 8.27 -10.76
CA ALA A 280 9.99 7.30 -11.28
C ALA A 280 8.98 7.95 -12.25
N LEU A 281 8.53 9.17 -11.98
CA LEU A 281 7.66 9.94 -12.88
C LEU A 281 8.37 10.33 -14.17
N MET A 282 9.63 10.77 -14.08
CA MET A 282 10.45 11.09 -15.25
C MET A 282 10.70 9.86 -16.13
N ILE A 283 10.97 8.70 -15.50
CA ILE A 283 11.13 7.41 -16.18
C ILE A 283 9.84 6.97 -16.88
N SER A 284 8.68 7.31 -16.33
CA SER A 284 7.38 6.94 -16.87
C SER A 284 6.96 7.77 -18.10
N GLU A 285 7.87 8.61 -18.63
CA GLU A 285 7.64 9.55 -19.74
C GLU A 285 6.41 10.44 -19.52
N VAL A 286 6.02 10.64 -18.26
CA VAL A 286 4.97 11.58 -17.89
C VAL A 286 5.54 12.97 -18.12
N GLN A 287 5.27 13.54 -19.29
CA GLN A 287 5.60 14.93 -19.59
C GLN A 287 4.93 15.81 -18.54
N LEU A 288 5.71 16.47 -17.66
CA LEU A 288 5.17 17.38 -16.64
C LEU A 288 4.23 18.44 -17.24
N SER A 289 4.42 18.80 -18.51
CA SER A 289 3.56 19.70 -19.27
C SER A 289 2.11 19.19 -19.46
N LYS A 290 1.87 17.89 -19.33
CA LYS A 290 0.53 17.26 -19.37
C LYS A 290 -0.07 17.06 -17.97
N VAL A 291 0.76 17.01 -16.94
CA VAL A 291 0.33 16.87 -15.54
C VAL A 291 -0.20 18.20 -15.02
N CYS A 292 0.49 19.30 -15.30
CA CYS A 292 0.11 20.63 -14.81
C CYS A 292 -1.32 21.04 -15.21
N PRO A 293 -1.75 20.88 -16.49
CA PRO A 293 -3.13 21.13 -16.89
C PRO A 293 -4.13 20.17 -16.22
N ALA A 294 -3.81 18.88 -16.10
CA ALA A 294 -4.69 17.90 -15.48
C ALA A 294 -4.92 18.16 -13.98
N ILE A 295 -3.86 18.57 -13.25
CA ILE A 295 -3.97 19.01 -11.86
C ILE A 295 -4.79 20.30 -11.80
N LEU A 296 -4.54 21.27 -12.69
CA LEU A 296 -5.27 22.52 -12.74
C LEU A 296 -6.77 22.31 -13.03
N ASP A 297 -7.10 21.37 -13.92
CA ASP A 297 -8.48 21.02 -14.27
C ASP A 297 -9.17 20.27 -13.13
N THR A 298 -8.46 19.42 -12.40
CA THR A 298 -8.99 18.74 -11.21
C THR A 298 -9.23 19.72 -10.06
N LEU A 299 -8.32 20.69 -9.87
CA LEU A 299 -8.48 21.77 -8.89
C LEU A 299 -9.59 22.76 -9.29
N ARG A 300 -9.79 23.00 -10.59
CA ARG A 300 -10.91 23.81 -11.12
C ARG A 300 -12.26 23.14 -10.92
N LEU A 301 -12.34 21.81 -11.07
CA LEU A 301 -13.55 21.04 -10.77
C LEU A 301 -13.85 20.97 -9.26
N SER A 302 -12.88 21.27 -8.40
CA SER A 302 -13.02 21.34 -6.94
C SER A 302 -13.32 22.76 -6.43
N GLY A 303 -13.43 23.76 -7.30
CA GLY A 303 -13.93 25.10 -6.96
C GLY A 303 -15.42 25.06 -6.56
N PRO A 304 -15.91 26.03 -5.76
CA PRO A 304 -17.29 26.01 -5.27
C PRO A 304 -18.24 25.96 -6.46
N ALA A 305 -19.08 24.92 -6.49
CA ALA A 305 -20.04 24.67 -7.55
C ALA A 305 -20.89 25.94 -7.80
N ILE A 306 -20.52 26.71 -8.81
CA ILE A 306 -21.39 27.75 -9.35
C ILE A 306 -22.55 26.99 -9.98
N ARG A 307 -23.69 27.03 -9.30
CA ARG A 307 -24.97 26.48 -9.75
C ARG A 307 -25.17 26.86 -11.20
N GLN A 308 -25.09 25.89 -12.10
CA GLN A 308 -25.66 26.08 -13.43
C GLN A 308 -27.17 26.18 -13.27
N PRO A 309 -27.83 27.14 -13.93
CA PRO A 309 -29.28 27.26 -13.88
C PRO A 309 -29.91 26.00 -14.48
N VAL A 310 -30.76 25.35 -13.70
CA VAL A 310 -31.60 24.24 -14.16
C VAL A 310 -32.48 24.78 -15.30
N VAL A 311 -32.15 24.40 -16.53
CA VAL A 311 -33.05 24.62 -17.67
C VAL A 311 -34.27 23.72 -17.46
N PRO A 312 -35.50 24.26 -17.40
CA PRO A 312 -36.68 23.44 -17.20
C PRO A 312 -36.87 22.52 -18.41
N ARG A 313 -36.95 21.21 -18.15
CA ARG A 313 -37.36 20.20 -19.14
C ARG A 313 -38.73 20.59 -19.69
N ARG A 314 -38.77 21.03 -20.96
CA ARG A 314 -40.03 21.05 -21.72
C ARG A 314 -40.48 19.60 -21.92
N SER A 315 -41.67 19.30 -21.42
CA SER A 315 -42.38 18.05 -21.67
C SER A 315 -42.71 17.95 -23.15
N PHE A 316 -41.99 17.10 -23.88
CA PHE A 316 -42.42 16.63 -25.19
C PHE A 316 -43.29 15.39 -24.97
N THR A 317 -44.58 15.64 -24.75
CA THR A 317 -45.63 14.65 -25.00
C THR A 317 -45.80 14.55 -26.51
N ASP A 318 -45.35 13.45 -27.11
CA ASP A 318 -45.76 13.11 -28.47
C ASP A 318 -46.14 11.63 -28.53
N ALA A 319 -47.43 11.39 -28.71
CA ALA A 319 -48.08 10.08 -28.71
C ALA A 319 -47.63 9.17 -29.87
N ARG A 320 -46.74 9.65 -30.75
CA ARG A 320 -46.30 8.95 -31.97
C ARG A 320 -45.20 7.90 -31.76
N ILE A 321 -44.58 7.84 -30.59
CA ILE A 321 -43.47 6.90 -30.33
C ILE A 321 -43.95 5.56 -29.74
N LYS A 322 -45.12 5.53 -29.09
CA LYS A 322 -45.66 4.27 -28.51
C LYS A 322 -46.17 3.29 -29.55
N ASP A 323 -46.72 3.76 -30.67
CA ASP A 323 -47.27 2.87 -31.70
C ASP A 323 -46.16 2.11 -32.45
N ASN A 324 -45.02 2.76 -32.71
CA ASN A 324 -43.88 2.13 -33.38
C ASN A 324 -43.11 1.15 -32.49
N LEU A 325 -43.17 1.31 -31.16
CA LEU A 325 -42.54 0.37 -30.22
C LEU A 325 -43.38 -0.90 -30.00
N SER A 326 -44.70 -0.81 -30.16
CA SER A 326 -45.60 -1.99 -30.07
C SER A 326 -45.49 -2.92 -31.27
N GLN A 327 -45.23 -2.39 -32.48
CA GLN A 327 -45.00 -3.21 -33.67
C GLN A 327 -43.58 -3.81 -33.73
N ALA A 328 -42.60 -3.18 -33.09
CA ALA A 328 -41.23 -3.67 -33.07
C ALA A 328 -40.97 -4.81 -32.07
N SER A 329 -41.79 -4.93 -31.00
CA SER A 329 -41.58 -5.99 -29.99
C SER A 329 -42.11 -7.37 -30.39
N ILE A 330 -42.87 -7.49 -31.49
CA ILE A 330 -43.47 -8.77 -31.94
C ILE A 330 -42.56 -9.53 -32.93
N ARG A 331 -41.44 -8.94 -33.38
CA ARG A 331 -40.47 -9.59 -34.30
C ARG A 331 -39.05 -9.73 -33.72
N ALA A 332 -38.93 -9.84 -32.40
CA ALA A 332 -37.63 -9.93 -31.72
C ALA A 332 -37.17 -11.37 -31.41
N ASP A 333 -37.90 -12.39 -31.88
CA ASP A 333 -37.43 -13.77 -31.87
C ASP A 333 -36.92 -14.12 -33.27
N GLU A 334 -35.65 -14.53 -33.35
CA GLU A 334 -34.86 -14.85 -34.56
C GLU A 334 -34.24 -13.66 -35.32
N TYR A 335 -33.18 -13.08 -34.73
CA TYR A 335 -32.13 -12.43 -35.53
C TYR A 335 -30.76 -13.06 -35.20
N PRO A 336 -30.06 -13.71 -36.16
CA PRO A 336 -28.82 -14.39 -35.86
C PRO A 336 -27.71 -13.38 -35.57
N ARG A 337 -27.11 -13.47 -34.37
CA ARG A 337 -26.00 -12.62 -33.85
C ARG A 337 -24.80 -12.44 -34.79
N ARG A 338 -24.70 -13.19 -35.89
CA ARG A 338 -23.63 -13.06 -36.90
C ARG A 338 -23.80 -11.84 -37.82
N ALA A 339 -25.03 -11.46 -38.17
CA ALA A 339 -25.27 -10.37 -39.12
C ALA A 339 -24.84 -8.98 -38.57
N GLY A 340 -25.01 -8.74 -37.26
CA GLY A 340 -24.57 -7.49 -36.64
C GLY A 340 -23.06 -7.35 -36.52
N GLN A 341 -22.35 -8.47 -36.35
CA GLN A 341 -20.89 -8.50 -36.28
C GLN A 341 -20.26 -8.19 -37.65
N ASP A 342 -20.89 -8.68 -38.73
CA ASP A 342 -20.42 -8.44 -40.10
C ASP A 342 -20.66 -6.99 -40.55
N GLU A 343 -21.80 -6.40 -40.18
CA GLU A 343 -22.09 -4.97 -40.37
C GLU A 343 -21.08 -4.07 -39.63
N TYR A 344 -20.76 -4.41 -38.37
CA TYR A 344 -19.76 -3.69 -37.58
C TYR A 344 -18.36 -3.77 -38.21
N ASN A 345 -17.94 -4.98 -38.62
CA ASN A 345 -16.66 -5.19 -39.28
C ASN A 345 -16.56 -4.48 -40.63
N ARG A 346 -17.67 -4.36 -41.37
CA ARG A 346 -17.73 -3.60 -42.62
C ARG A 346 -17.52 -2.11 -42.39
N ARG A 347 -18.21 -1.50 -41.41
CA ARG A 347 -18.06 -0.08 -41.07
C ARG A 347 -16.64 0.25 -40.59
N LEU A 348 -16.01 -0.67 -39.85
CA LEU A 348 -14.62 -0.51 -39.41
C LEU A 348 -13.63 -0.48 -40.58
N ARG A 349 -13.87 -1.30 -41.63
CA ARG A 349 -13.05 -1.31 -42.86
C ARG A 349 -13.25 -0.04 -43.70
N GLU A 350 -14.48 0.46 -43.78
CA GLU A 350 -14.78 1.73 -44.45
C GLU A 350 -14.10 2.92 -43.75
N GLY A 351 -14.15 2.96 -42.40
CA GLY A 351 -13.43 3.97 -41.61
C GLY A 351 -11.91 3.95 -41.81
N ARG A 352 -11.30 2.75 -41.88
CA ARG A 352 -9.86 2.61 -42.20
C ARG A 352 -9.51 3.13 -43.60
N ARG A 353 -10.36 2.87 -44.60
CA ARG A 353 -10.14 3.38 -45.97
C ARG A 353 -10.21 4.91 -46.03
N GLN A 354 -11.15 5.51 -45.32
CA GLN A 354 -11.27 6.97 -45.25
C GLN A 354 -10.07 7.61 -44.54
N ALA A 355 -9.57 7.00 -43.46
CA ALA A 355 -8.37 7.47 -42.77
C ALA A 355 -7.11 7.38 -43.65
N CYS A 356 -6.91 6.28 -44.39
CA CYS A 356 -5.81 6.17 -45.34
C CYS A 356 -5.91 7.17 -46.50
N ALA A 357 -7.12 7.45 -46.98
CA ALA A 357 -7.33 8.48 -48.00
C ALA A 357 -6.99 9.88 -47.49
N LEU A 358 -7.32 10.19 -46.22
CA LEU A 358 -6.97 11.46 -45.58
C LEU A 358 -5.45 11.61 -45.40
N VAL A 359 -4.76 10.56 -44.96
CA VAL A 359 -3.29 10.57 -44.80
C VAL A 359 -2.59 10.77 -46.15
N ASN A 360 -3.07 10.10 -47.20
CA ASN A 360 -2.54 10.28 -48.56
C ASN A 360 -2.86 11.67 -49.13
N ALA A 361 -3.98 12.29 -48.73
CA ALA A 361 -4.30 13.66 -49.11
C ALA A 361 -3.37 14.67 -48.40
N ILE A 362 -3.08 14.46 -47.12
CA ILE A 362 -2.16 15.30 -46.33
C ILE A 362 -0.72 15.20 -46.88
N GLN A 363 -0.27 14.02 -47.30
CA GLN A 363 1.07 13.86 -47.90
C GLN A 363 1.21 14.53 -49.28
N LYS A 364 0.11 14.84 -49.98
CA LYS A 364 0.14 15.59 -51.25
C LYS A 364 0.28 17.10 -51.06
N PHE A 365 -0.03 17.63 -49.88
CA PHE A 365 0.26 19.02 -49.53
C PHE A 365 1.65 19.07 -48.88
N GLY A 366 2.68 19.28 -49.71
CA GLY A 366 4.05 19.49 -49.24
C GLY A 366 4.17 20.68 -48.27
N PRO A 367 5.32 20.83 -47.59
CA PRO A 367 5.49 21.79 -46.50
C PRO A 367 5.25 23.23 -46.98
N LEU A 368 4.47 23.98 -46.18
CA LEU A 368 4.22 25.40 -46.38
C LEU A 368 5.54 26.20 -46.34
N PRO A 369 5.73 27.18 -47.25
CA PRO A 369 6.92 28.01 -47.25
C PRO A 369 7.01 28.88 -45.97
N PRO A 370 8.23 29.21 -45.52
CA PRO A 370 8.42 29.97 -44.29
C PRO A 370 7.89 31.42 -44.42
N PRO A 371 7.42 32.02 -43.32
CA PRO A 371 6.88 33.38 -43.32
C PRO A 371 7.99 34.41 -43.60
N ALA A 372 7.64 35.41 -44.41
CA ALA A 372 8.49 36.53 -44.83
C ALA A 372 8.77 37.54 -43.69
#